data_AF-A0A6B1DD13-F1
#
_entry.id   AF-A0A6B1DD13-F1
#
_cell.length_a   1.000
_cell.length_b   1.000
_cell.length_c   1.000
_cell.angle_alpha   90.00
_cell.angle_beta   90.00
_cell.angle_gamma   90.00
#
_symmetry.space_group_name_H-M   'P 1'
#
loop_
_entity.id
_entity.type
_entity.pdbx_description
1 polymer ?
#
loop_
_entity_poly.entity_id
_entity_poly.type
_entity_poly.pdbx_seq_one_letter_code
_entity_poly.pdbx_strand_id
1 'polypeptide(L)'
;MAALTENKDVDEDRETLLDIRDVMDRNRSLNWTTEIPVDRWDGVTVSRTRVTELKLEEKQLTGSVPADLARLTHLQRLILRKNRLTGAIPPELGNLVMLYDLSLDSNLLEGRIPDSIGDLLNLRRLFLGRNQLKGSIPAKLGNLSRLEKLSLIDNHLTGTIPPSLGKLSNLRLLSVGRNQLQGRIPEELGDLKNLEDLSLRNNLLTGVLPSSLGKLTSLRRLSLGINRFCGDIPSEIRELPELKSLSTKNYGGKIRNSSQNSRTREIEPSDLPAEPETQQKANRDAIATEFFTYILKLEGGLFYVGQTRELRERLMEHRDGLVKTTSGKNPRLVWFTTVSSREQSLALESKLYRLNKRNPRDIRRMVRSFQDLVEELDFG
;
A
#
# COMPACT_ATOMS: atom_id res chain seq x y z
N MET A 1 -10.27 2.18 59.67
CA MET A 1 -10.67 1.50 58.43
C MET A 1 -11.09 2.56 57.43
N ALA A 2 -10.17 2.96 56.55
CA ALA A 2 -10.49 3.90 55.48
C ALA A 2 -11.22 3.10 54.38
N ALA A 3 -12.45 3.47 54.09
CA ALA A 3 -13.20 2.94 52.97
C ALA A 3 -12.45 3.30 51.68
N LEU A 4 -12.01 2.29 50.93
CA LEU A 4 -11.64 2.44 49.54
C LEU A 4 -12.90 2.91 48.81
N THR A 5 -12.99 4.19 48.49
CA THR A 5 -13.98 4.68 47.54
C THR A 5 -13.70 4.00 46.21
N GLU A 6 -14.51 2.99 45.89
CA GLU A 6 -14.61 2.38 44.56
C GLU A 6 -14.73 3.49 43.53
N ASN A 7 -13.77 3.52 42.61
CA ASN A 7 -13.68 4.55 41.59
C ASN A 7 -14.52 4.10 40.40
N LYS A 8 -15.83 4.32 40.50
CA LYS A 8 -16.87 3.84 39.58
C LYS A 8 -16.53 3.98 38.09
N ASP A 9 -15.82 5.04 37.70
CA ASP A 9 -15.42 5.29 36.32
C ASP A 9 -14.32 4.34 35.82
N VAL A 10 -13.35 4.00 36.68
CA VAL A 10 -12.29 3.03 36.37
C VAL A 10 -12.88 1.64 36.25
N ASP A 11 -13.86 1.33 37.08
CA ASP A 11 -14.57 0.04 37.05
C ASP A 11 -15.40 -0.12 35.76
N GLU A 12 -16.02 0.95 35.26
CA GLU A 12 -16.72 0.91 33.96
C GLU A 12 -15.76 0.69 32.77
N ASP A 13 -14.64 1.41 32.73
CA ASP A 13 -13.62 1.22 31.69
C ASP A 13 -13.01 -0.20 31.79
N ARG A 14 -12.86 -0.75 33.01
CA ARG A 14 -12.36 -2.11 33.25
C ARG A 14 -13.26 -3.19 32.67
N GLU A 15 -14.56 -3.15 32.95
CA GLU A 15 -15.51 -4.13 32.39
C GLU A 15 -15.51 -4.07 30.86
N THR A 16 -15.53 -2.84 30.31
CA THR A 16 -15.42 -2.61 28.86
C THR A 16 -14.15 -3.24 28.27
N LEU A 17 -13.02 -3.11 28.95
CA LEU A 17 -11.76 -3.70 28.50
C LEU A 17 -11.74 -5.24 28.58
N LEU A 18 -12.42 -5.85 29.56
CA LEU A 18 -12.57 -7.31 29.62
C LEU A 18 -13.39 -7.84 28.44
N ASP A 19 -14.46 -7.15 28.07
CA ASP A 19 -15.26 -7.48 26.88
C ASP A 19 -14.41 -7.36 25.60
N ILE A 20 -13.65 -6.26 25.47
CA ILE A 20 -12.75 -6.01 24.35
C ILE A 20 -11.68 -7.10 24.22
N ARG A 21 -11.08 -7.53 25.36
CA ARG A 21 -10.07 -8.60 25.39
C ARG A 21 -10.60 -9.86 24.73
N ASP A 22 -11.82 -10.28 25.08
CA ASP A 22 -12.38 -11.54 24.58
C ASP A 22 -12.62 -11.53 23.06
N VAL A 23 -12.74 -10.34 22.47
CA VAL A 23 -12.85 -10.17 21.02
C VAL A 23 -11.47 -10.08 20.35
N MET A 24 -10.56 -9.25 20.87
CA MET A 24 -9.29 -8.90 20.18
C MET A 24 -8.10 -9.81 20.53
N ASP A 25 -8.11 -10.42 21.72
CA ASP A 25 -7.02 -11.24 22.30
C ASP A 25 -7.42 -12.72 22.39
N ARG A 26 -7.81 -13.33 21.26
CA ARG A 26 -8.26 -14.74 21.24
C ARG A 26 -7.20 -15.74 21.70
N ASN A 27 -5.92 -15.37 21.63
CA ASN A 27 -4.79 -16.15 22.14
C ASN A 27 -4.50 -15.92 23.63
N ARG A 28 -5.29 -15.08 24.32
CA ARG A 28 -5.18 -14.77 25.77
C ARG A 28 -3.76 -14.38 26.16
N SER A 29 -3.16 -13.50 25.38
CA SER A 29 -1.80 -13.01 25.56
C SER A 29 -1.69 -11.89 26.62
N LEU A 30 -2.81 -11.24 26.95
CA LEU A 30 -2.85 -10.11 27.86
C LEU A 30 -3.09 -10.57 29.31
N ASN A 31 -2.44 -9.90 30.26
CA ASN A 31 -2.65 -10.12 31.69
C ASN A 31 -3.94 -9.51 32.27
N TRP A 32 -4.91 -9.16 31.41
CA TRP A 32 -6.12 -8.44 31.81
C TRP A 32 -7.06 -9.40 32.55
N THR A 33 -7.18 -9.27 33.86
CA THR A 33 -8.04 -10.11 34.70
C THR A 33 -8.71 -9.31 35.80
N THR A 34 -9.76 -9.86 36.40
CA THR A 34 -10.42 -9.24 37.54
C THR A 34 -9.55 -9.21 38.81
N GLU A 35 -8.47 -9.99 38.87
CA GLU A 35 -7.59 -10.07 40.04
C GLU A 35 -6.51 -8.97 40.04
N ILE A 36 -6.24 -8.37 38.87
CA ILE A 36 -5.18 -7.39 38.69
C ILE A 36 -5.82 -6.00 38.49
N PRO A 37 -5.38 -4.96 39.21
CA PRO A 37 -5.80 -3.58 38.95
C PRO A 37 -5.51 -3.14 37.51
N VAL A 38 -6.43 -2.39 36.90
CA VAL A 38 -6.37 -2.00 35.49
C VAL A 38 -5.14 -1.13 35.13
N ASP A 39 -4.59 -0.39 36.09
CA ASP A 39 -3.35 0.39 35.91
C ASP A 39 -2.09 -0.49 35.82
N ARG A 40 -2.20 -1.79 36.11
CA ARG A 40 -1.15 -2.80 35.94
C ARG A 40 -1.39 -3.73 34.75
N TRP A 41 -2.46 -3.48 33.99
CA TRP A 41 -2.74 -4.25 32.79
C TRP A 41 -1.75 -3.89 31.68
N ASP A 42 -1.37 -4.91 30.91
CA ASP A 42 -0.50 -4.80 29.76
C ASP A 42 -1.00 -3.69 28.84
N GLY A 43 -0.15 -2.69 28.62
CA GLY A 43 -0.42 -1.61 27.68
C GLY A 43 -1.55 -0.65 28.07
N VAL A 44 -2.13 -0.76 29.27
CA VAL A 44 -3.17 0.17 29.72
C VAL A 44 -2.53 1.30 30.52
N THR A 45 -2.91 2.54 30.23
CA THR A 45 -2.61 3.69 31.10
C THR A 45 -3.89 4.35 31.56
N VAL A 46 -3.99 4.55 32.86
CA VAL A 46 -5.09 5.25 33.50
C VAL A 46 -4.61 6.63 33.92
N SER A 47 -5.39 7.66 33.64
CA SER A 47 -5.18 9.01 34.17
C SER A 47 -6.37 9.41 35.02
N ARG A 48 -6.10 9.77 36.28
CA ARG A 48 -7.12 10.03 37.32
C ARG A 48 -8.01 8.81 37.53
N THR A 49 -9.07 8.71 36.75
CA THR A 49 -10.14 7.72 36.88
C THR A 49 -10.53 7.08 35.55
N ARG A 50 -9.82 7.38 34.46
CA ARG A 50 -10.19 6.94 33.10
C ARG A 50 -9.01 6.35 32.36
N VAL A 51 -9.29 5.37 31.50
CA VAL A 51 -8.30 4.81 30.57
C VAL A 51 -8.02 5.84 29.47
N THR A 52 -6.76 6.27 29.37
CA THR A 52 -6.33 7.30 28.41
C THR A 52 -5.41 6.76 27.33
N GLU A 53 -4.80 5.60 27.53
CA GLU A 53 -3.96 4.96 26.51
C GLU A 53 -4.12 3.44 26.53
N LEU A 54 -4.22 2.88 25.33
CA LEU A 54 -4.06 1.45 25.05
C LEU A 54 -2.90 1.28 24.07
N LYS A 55 -1.80 0.72 24.57
CA LYS A 55 -0.56 0.47 23.83
C LYS A 55 -0.22 -1.01 23.84
N LEU A 56 -0.77 -1.72 22.86
CA LEU A 56 -0.69 -3.17 22.70
C LEU A 56 0.08 -3.56 21.44
N GLU A 57 1.20 -2.88 21.19
CA GLU A 57 2.08 -3.19 20.04
C GLU A 57 2.75 -4.57 20.23
N GLU A 58 2.82 -5.36 19.15
CA GLU A 58 3.56 -6.64 19.12
C GLU A 58 3.08 -7.68 20.16
N LYS A 59 1.79 -7.67 20.51
CA LYS A 59 1.18 -8.62 21.46
C LYS A 59 0.63 -9.90 20.79
N GLN A 60 0.79 -10.03 19.47
CA GLN A 60 0.27 -11.16 18.68
C GLN A 60 -1.26 -11.29 18.73
N LEU A 61 -1.99 -10.19 18.97
CA LEU A 61 -3.45 -10.18 19.02
C LEU A 61 -4.04 -10.67 17.68
N THR A 62 -5.04 -11.56 17.71
CA THR A 62 -5.56 -12.27 16.51
C THR A 62 -7.05 -12.04 16.22
N GLY A 63 -7.75 -11.29 17.07
CA GLY A 63 -9.17 -10.98 16.88
C GLY A 63 -9.44 -9.81 15.94
N SER A 64 -10.62 -9.21 16.05
CA SER A 64 -10.95 -7.95 15.36
C SER A 64 -10.79 -6.76 16.30
N VAL A 65 -10.74 -5.55 15.74
CA VAL A 65 -10.85 -4.31 16.53
C VAL A 65 -12.31 -4.17 16.96
N PRO A 66 -12.64 -4.19 18.26
CA PRO A 66 -14.04 -4.16 18.71
C PRO A 66 -14.64 -2.75 18.65
N ALA A 67 -15.90 -2.63 18.26
CA ALA A 67 -16.61 -1.35 18.27
C ALA A 67 -16.73 -0.75 19.68
N ASP A 68 -16.80 -1.59 20.71
CA ASP A 68 -16.91 -1.18 22.12
C ASP A 68 -15.69 -0.40 22.63
N LEU A 69 -14.56 -0.40 21.92
CA LEU A 69 -13.46 0.55 22.18
C LEU A 69 -13.93 2.00 22.20
N ALA A 70 -14.99 2.33 21.45
CA ALA A 70 -15.61 3.66 21.43
C ALA A 70 -16.22 4.10 22.77
N ARG A 71 -16.48 3.16 23.71
CA ARG A 71 -16.97 3.47 25.06
C ARG A 71 -15.89 4.09 25.95
N LEU A 72 -14.62 3.91 25.63
CA LEU A 72 -13.48 4.53 26.31
C LEU A 72 -13.33 5.99 25.88
N THR A 73 -14.31 6.83 26.19
CA THR A 73 -14.45 8.20 25.66
C THR A 73 -13.29 9.15 25.98
N HIS A 74 -12.47 8.79 26.96
CA HIS A 74 -11.27 9.54 27.36
C HIS A 74 -9.98 9.03 26.71
N LEU A 75 -10.09 8.04 25.81
CA LEU A 75 -8.93 7.46 25.13
C LEU A 75 -8.26 8.50 24.24
N GLN A 76 -6.98 8.74 24.50
CA GLN A 76 -6.15 9.71 23.78
C GLN A 76 -5.22 9.02 22.80
N ARG A 77 -4.81 7.79 23.11
CA ARG A 77 -3.89 6.99 22.29
C ARG A 77 -4.36 5.55 22.16
N LEU A 78 -4.51 5.08 20.93
CA LEU A 78 -4.86 3.70 20.61
C LEU A 78 -3.80 3.15 19.65
N ILE A 79 -2.91 2.32 20.18
CA ILE A 79 -1.75 1.77 19.49
C ILE A 79 -1.87 0.24 19.49
N LEU A 80 -2.36 -0.32 18.39
CA LEU A 80 -2.55 -1.76 18.17
C LEU A 80 -1.68 -2.30 17.04
N ARG A 81 -0.63 -1.56 16.65
CA ARG A 81 0.22 -1.89 15.52
C ARG A 81 1.00 -3.19 15.71
N LYS A 82 1.39 -3.81 14.59
CA LYS A 82 2.18 -5.05 14.55
C LYS A 82 1.54 -6.21 15.34
N ASN A 83 0.25 -6.41 15.14
CA ASN A 83 -0.47 -7.59 15.60
C ASN A 83 -0.95 -8.40 14.38
N ARG A 84 -1.90 -9.30 14.59
CA ARG A 84 -2.57 -10.09 13.55
C ARG A 84 -4.08 -9.80 13.56
N LEU A 85 -4.46 -8.56 13.89
CA LEU A 85 -5.86 -8.16 13.96
C LEU A 85 -6.49 -8.22 12.58
N THR A 86 -7.72 -8.71 12.51
CA THR A 86 -8.49 -8.99 11.28
C THR A 86 -9.80 -8.19 11.26
N GLY A 87 -10.55 -8.30 10.16
CA GLY A 87 -11.84 -7.62 10.00
C GLY A 87 -11.70 -6.13 9.69
N ALA A 88 -12.84 -5.43 9.65
CA ALA A 88 -12.90 -4.02 9.32
C ALA A 88 -12.52 -3.11 10.50
N ILE A 89 -12.08 -1.90 10.19
CA ILE A 89 -11.97 -0.81 11.18
C ILE A 89 -13.41 -0.38 11.55
N PRO A 90 -13.82 -0.44 12.83
CA PRO A 90 -15.16 -0.03 13.23
C PRO A 90 -15.36 1.48 13.03
N PRO A 91 -16.47 1.91 12.41
CA PRO A 91 -16.78 3.33 12.28
C PRO A 91 -16.96 4.03 13.65
N GLU A 92 -17.32 3.28 14.70
CA GLU A 92 -17.51 3.78 16.06
C GLU A 92 -16.24 4.38 16.66
N LEU A 93 -15.05 4.01 16.16
CA LEU A 93 -13.80 4.66 16.56
C LEU A 93 -13.81 6.17 16.31
N GLY A 94 -14.64 6.66 15.39
CA GLY A 94 -14.86 8.10 15.17
C GLY A 94 -15.48 8.84 16.37
N ASN A 95 -16.04 8.13 17.35
CA ASN A 95 -16.60 8.72 18.57
C ASN A 95 -15.53 9.06 19.63
N LEU A 96 -14.28 8.61 19.44
CA LEU A 96 -13.18 8.85 20.37
C LEU A 96 -12.59 10.26 20.20
N VAL A 97 -13.38 11.29 20.45
CA VAL A 97 -13.04 12.69 20.13
C VAL A 97 -11.78 13.23 20.82
N MET A 98 -11.29 12.58 21.89
CA MET A 98 -10.03 12.93 22.56
C MET A 98 -8.78 12.31 21.92
N LEU A 99 -8.96 11.40 20.96
CA LEU A 99 -7.87 10.65 20.34
C LEU A 99 -6.96 11.57 19.54
N TYR A 100 -5.67 11.55 19.87
CA TYR A 100 -4.63 12.26 19.13
C TYR A 100 -3.63 11.33 18.42
N ASP A 101 -3.60 10.04 18.76
CA ASP A 101 -2.72 9.04 18.15
C ASP A 101 -3.49 7.73 17.89
N LEU A 102 -3.70 7.40 16.62
CA LEU A 102 -4.32 6.15 16.17
C LEU A 102 -3.34 5.38 15.28
N SER A 103 -2.92 4.22 15.76
CA SER A 103 -1.95 3.36 15.07
C SER A 103 -2.46 1.93 15.02
N LEU A 104 -2.91 1.52 13.84
CA LEU A 104 -3.40 0.19 13.50
C LEU A 104 -2.53 -0.48 12.42
N ASP A 105 -1.36 0.09 12.13
CA ASP A 105 -0.49 -0.37 11.05
C ASP A 105 0.13 -1.75 11.30
N SER A 106 0.48 -2.46 10.23
CA SER A 106 1.07 -3.81 10.29
C SER A 106 0.13 -4.82 10.96
N ASN A 107 -1.08 -4.95 10.44
CA ASN A 107 -2.09 -5.94 10.83
C ASN A 107 -2.67 -6.62 9.57
N LEU A 108 -3.78 -7.35 9.72
CA LEU A 108 -4.53 -7.99 8.63
C LEU A 108 -5.92 -7.34 8.47
N LEU A 109 -6.05 -6.04 8.79
CA LEU A 109 -7.32 -5.33 8.72
C LEU A 109 -7.77 -5.18 7.26
N GLU A 110 -9.06 -5.33 7.03
CA GLU A 110 -9.69 -5.28 5.70
C GLU A 110 -10.83 -4.27 5.66
N GLY A 111 -11.64 -4.30 4.59
CA GLY A 111 -12.72 -3.34 4.40
C GLY A 111 -12.22 -1.95 4.04
N ARG A 112 -13.07 -0.94 4.22
CA ARG A 112 -12.77 0.46 3.87
C ARG A 112 -12.27 1.23 5.08
N ILE A 113 -11.55 2.32 4.85
CA ILE A 113 -11.31 3.33 5.90
C ILE A 113 -12.64 4.04 6.16
N PRO A 114 -13.21 4.01 7.38
CA PRO A 114 -14.47 4.67 7.67
C PRO A 114 -14.36 6.20 7.56
N ASP A 115 -15.38 6.85 7.00
CA ASP A 115 -15.44 8.32 6.93
C ASP A 115 -15.41 8.96 8.32
N SER A 116 -15.95 8.27 9.33
CA SER A 116 -15.99 8.73 10.72
C SER A 116 -14.61 8.96 11.35
N ILE A 117 -13.54 8.37 10.80
CA ILE A 117 -12.17 8.71 11.21
C ILE A 117 -11.86 10.19 10.94
N GLY A 118 -12.50 10.80 9.94
CA GLY A 118 -12.42 12.24 9.67
C GLY A 118 -13.11 13.13 10.71
N ASP A 119 -13.83 12.57 11.68
CA ASP A 119 -14.45 13.30 12.81
C ASP A 119 -13.52 13.46 14.02
N LEU A 120 -12.35 12.79 14.02
CA LEU A 120 -11.37 12.84 15.11
C LEU A 120 -10.55 14.13 15.07
N LEU A 121 -11.17 15.28 15.33
CA LEU A 121 -10.56 16.61 15.13
C LEU A 121 -9.28 16.87 15.95
N ASN A 122 -9.03 16.09 17.00
CA ASN A 122 -7.80 16.13 17.80
C ASN A 122 -6.66 15.27 17.25
N LEU A 123 -6.90 14.49 16.19
CA LEU A 123 -5.96 13.53 15.67
C LEU A 123 -4.71 14.20 15.11
N ARG A 124 -3.54 13.78 15.60
CA ARG A 124 -2.23 14.23 15.15
C ARG A 124 -1.50 13.16 14.35
N ARG A 125 -1.78 11.89 14.62
CA ARG A 125 -1.14 10.75 13.96
C ARG A 125 -2.17 9.70 13.58
N LEU A 126 -2.16 9.33 12.31
CA LEU A 126 -2.97 8.26 11.75
C LEU A 126 -2.08 7.30 10.95
N PHE A 127 -1.88 6.10 11.49
CA PHE A 127 -1.11 5.04 10.85
C PHE A 127 -1.99 3.82 10.60
N LEU A 128 -2.32 3.59 9.33
CA LEU A 128 -3.15 2.46 8.87
C LEU A 128 -2.42 1.59 7.81
N GLY A 129 -1.13 1.85 7.58
CA GLY A 129 -0.34 1.15 6.56
C GLY A 129 -0.10 -0.33 6.87
N ARG A 130 0.33 -1.11 5.86
CA ARG A 130 0.58 -2.56 5.96
C ARG A 130 -0.63 -3.32 6.52
N ASN A 131 -1.74 -3.17 5.81
CA ASN A 131 -3.00 -3.87 6.04
C ASN A 131 -3.56 -4.33 4.68
N GLN A 132 -4.79 -4.80 4.65
CA GLN A 132 -5.53 -5.21 3.45
C GLN A 132 -6.69 -4.24 3.14
N LEU A 133 -6.57 -2.97 3.54
CA LEU A 133 -7.64 -1.97 3.39
C LEU A 133 -7.91 -1.68 1.90
N LYS A 134 -9.19 -1.56 1.54
CA LYS A 134 -9.71 -1.40 0.18
C LYS A 134 -10.54 -0.11 0.05
N GLY A 135 -10.92 0.22 -1.18
CA GLY A 135 -11.75 1.40 -1.48
C GLY A 135 -10.95 2.69 -1.55
N SER A 136 -11.65 3.82 -1.64
CA SER A 136 -11.02 5.14 -1.75
C SER A 136 -10.55 5.69 -0.42
N ILE A 137 -9.55 6.58 -0.46
CA ILE A 137 -9.20 7.42 0.68
C ILE A 137 -10.38 8.37 0.97
N PRO A 138 -10.95 8.38 2.18
CA PRO A 138 -12.05 9.30 2.52
C PRO A 138 -11.64 10.76 2.39
N ALA A 139 -12.40 11.53 1.62
CA ALA A 139 -12.18 12.98 1.52
C ALA A 139 -12.34 13.69 2.88
N LYS A 140 -13.11 13.10 3.79
CA LYS A 140 -13.34 13.61 5.16
C LYS A 140 -12.07 13.62 6.02
N LEU A 141 -11.03 12.86 5.66
CA LEU A 141 -9.72 12.98 6.31
C LEU A 141 -9.12 14.39 6.16
N GLY A 142 -9.54 15.16 5.15
CA GLY A 142 -9.16 16.57 5.00
C GLY A 142 -9.68 17.51 6.10
N ASN A 143 -10.56 17.04 6.99
CA ASN A 143 -11.06 17.81 8.14
C ASN A 143 -10.11 17.79 9.34
N LEU A 144 -9.11 16.90 9.34
CA LEU A 144 -8.21 16.66 10.47
C LEU A 144 -7.13 17.76 10.58
N SER A 145 -7.53 19.00 10.85
CA SER A 145 -6.66 20.19 10.82
C SER A 145 -5.42 20.11 11.73
N ARG A 146 -5.42 19.24 12.75
CA ARG A 146 -4.28 18.99 13.66
C ARG A 146 -3.37 17.85 13.22
N LEU A 147 -3.65 17.19 12.09
CA LEU A 147 -2.93 16.00 11.65
C LEU A 147 -1.51 16.37 11.21
N GLU A 148 -0.53 15.73 11.84
CA GLU A 148 0.90 15.88 11.56
C GLU A 148 1.44 14.72 10.70
N LYS A 149 0.88 13.51 10.86
CA LYS A 149 1.35 12.31 10.16
C LYS A 149 0.19 11.46 9.67
N LEU A 150 0.16 11.19 8.37
CA LEU A 150 -0.77 10.29 7.71
C LEU A 150 -0.02 9.23 6.92
N SER A 151 -0.17 7.96 7.31
CA SER A 151 0.42 6.83 6.58
C SER A 151 -0.61 5.75 6.29
N LEU A 152 -0.88 5.55 5.00
CA LEU A 152 -1.76 4.54 4.43
C LEU A 152 -0.98 3.56 3.51
N ILE A 153 0.36 3.59 3.60
CA ILE A 153 1.26 2.81 2.73
C ILE A 153 0.97 1.31 2.80
N ASP A 154 1.13 0.59 1.69
CA ASP A 154 1.05 -0.88 1.65
C ASP A 154 -0.36 -1.37 2.04
N ASN A 155 -1.32 -1.07 1.17
CA ASN A 155 -2.73 -1.48 1.26
C ASN A 155 -3.27 -1.75 -0.17
N HIS A 156 -4.58 -1.94 -0.30
CA HIS A 156 -5.28 -2.12 -1.57
C HIS A 156 -6.20 -0.94 -1.89
N LEU A 157 -5.81 0.28 -1.51
CA LEU A 157 -6.62 1.49 -1.72
C LEU A 157 -6.67 1.85 -3.21
N THR A 158 -7.85 2.24 -3.68
CA THR A 158 -8.17 2.58 -5.08
C THR A 158 -8.66 4.03 -5.20
N GLY A 159 -9.01 4.48 -6.40
CA GLY A 159 -9.53 5.83 -6.62
C GLY A 159 -8.43 6.89 -6.61
N THR A 160 -8.80 8.16 -6.47
CA THR A 160 -7.87 9.29 -6.54
C THR A 160 -7.39 9.73 -5.16
N ILE A 161 -6.27 10.45 -5.12
CA ILE A 161 -5.88 11.19 -3.92
C ILE A 161 -6.89 12.34 -3.73
N PRO A 162 -7.58 12.47 -2.58
CA PRO A 162 -8.56 13.55 -2.39
C PRO A 162 -7.86 14.92 -2.33
N PRO A 163 -8.32 15.92 -3.11
CA PRO A 163 -7.83 17.29 -3.02
C PRO A 163 -7.94 17.91 -1.61
N SER A 164 -8.93 17.46 -0.83
CA SER A 164 -9.14 17.90 0.55
C SER A 164 -7.95 17.62 1.48
N LEU A 165 -7.06 16.68 1.14
CA LEU A 165 -5.82 16.47 1.90
C LEU A 165 -4.89 17.68 1.86
N GLY A 166 -5.00 18.55 0.84
CA GLY A 166 -4.26 19.82 0.78
C GLY A 166 -4.62 20.81 1.90
N LYS A 167 -5.74 20.61 2.60
CA LYS A 167 -6.17 21.45 3.75
C LYS A 167 -5.38 21.19 5.03
N LEU A 168 -4.59 20.11 5.09
CA LEU A 168 -3.92 19.64 6.30
C LEU A 168 -2.62 20.43 6.57
N SER A 169 -2.73 21.71 6.91
CA SER A 169 -1.59 22.63 7.02
C SER A 169 -0.50 22.21 8.01
N ASN A 170 -0.81 21.36 9.00
CA ASN A 170 0.16 20.83 9.98
C ASN A 170 0.86 19.55 9.53
N LEU A 171 0.51 18.99 8.37
CA LEU A 171 0.98 17.70 7.91
C LEU A 171 2.47 17.74 7.56
N ARG A 172 3.24 16.86 8.18
CA ARG A 172 4.69 16.69 7.97
C ARG A 172 5.02 15.41 7.21
N LEU A 173 4.16 14.40 7.29
CA LEU A 173 4.31 13.13 6.59
C LEU A 173 3.00 12.74 5.90
N LEU A 174 3.07 12.54 4.59
CA LEU A 174 2.01 11.93 3.80
C LEU A 174 2.55 10.74 3.03
N SER A 175 2.13 9.54 3.40
CA SER A 175 2.55 8.29 2.75
C SER A 175 1.36 7.46 2.31
N VAL A 176 1.16 7.38 0.99
CA VAL A 176 0.09 6.58 0.35
C VAL A 176 0.67 5.62 -0.71
N GLY A 177 1.98 5.38 -0.66
CA GLY A 177 2.66 4.47 -1.59
C GLY A 177 2.19 3.00 -1.47
N ARG A 178 2.53 2.16 -2.44
CA ARG A 178 2.15 0.74 -2.50
C ARG A 178 0.64 0.54 -2.33
N ASN A 179 -0.12 1.18 -3.21
CA ASN A 179 -1.58 1.05 -3.31
C ASN A 179 -1.94 0.95 -4.80
N GLN A 180 -3.23 1.07 -5.12
CA GLN A 180 -3.78 1.07 -6.48
C GLN A 180 -4.40 2.44 -6.82
N LEU A 181 -3.85 3.53 -6.26
CA LEU A 181 -4.36 4.87 -6.47
C LEU A 181 -4.12 5.32 -7.91
N GLN A 182 -5.10 5.99 -8.51
CA GLN A 182 -5.11 6.41 -9.91
C GLN A 182 -5.39 7.91 -10.04
N GLY A 183 -5.39 8.40 -11.28
CA GLY A 183 -5.62 9.82 -11.59
C GLY A 183 -4.36 10.68 -11.36
N ARG A 184 -4.55 12.00 -11.35
CA ARG A 184 -3.47 13.00 -11.20
C ARG A 184 -3.19 13.29 -9.73
N ILE A 185 -2.01 13.83 -9.44
CA ILE A 185 -1.74 14.44 -8.13
C ILE A 185 -2.54 15.76 -8.04
N PRO A 186 -3.36 15.98 -7.00
CA PRO A 186 -4.07 17.23 -6.79
C PRO A 186 -3.10 18.41 -6.59
N GLU A 187 -3.39 19.57 -7.18
CA GLU A 187 -2.54 20.76 -7.06
C GLU A 187 -2.50 21.28 -5.62
N GLU A 188 -3.57 21.05 -4.87
CA GLU A 188 -3.78 21.43 -3.47
C GLU A 188 -2.76 20.78 -2.53
N LEU A 189 -2.13 19.67 -2.92
CA LEU A 189 -1.02 19.12 -2.14
C LEU A 189 0.17 20.08 -2.05
N GLY A 190 0.29 21.03 -2.98
CA GLY A 190 1.29 22.11 -2.94
C GLY A 190 1.10 23.13 -1.81
N ASP A 191 -0.05 23.11 -1.13
CA ASP A 191 -0.36 24.02 -0.01
C ASP A 191 0.14 23.51 1.35
N LEU A 192 0.64 22.27 1.41
CA LEU A 192 1.16 21.62 2.61
C LEU A 192 2.57 22.12 2.99
N LYS A 193 2.71 23.38 3.37
CA LYS A 193 4.03 24.03 3.57
C LYS A 193 4.94 23.34 4.58
N ASN A 194 4.37 22.65 5.57
CA ASN A 194 5.10 21.92 6.61
C ASN A 194 5.48 20.48 6.19
N LEU A 195 5.14 20.04 4.98
CA LEU A 195 5.35 18.66 4.54
C LEU A 195 6.84 18.39 4.34
N GLU A 196 7.34 17.35 5.01
CA GLU A 196 8.75 16.94 4.96
C GLU A 196 8.95 15.65 4.17
N ASP A 197 7.96 14.76 4.17
CA ASP A 197 8.00 13.47 3.48
C ASP A 197 6.70 13.23 2.71
N LEU A 198 6.82 13.14 1.39
CA LEU A 198 5.75 12.77 0.48
C LEU A 198 6.11 11.48 -0.26
N SER A 199 5.37 10.41 0.04
CA SER A 199 5.54 9.12 -0.61
C SER A 199 4.28 8.67 -1.34
N LEU A 200 4.37 8.70 -2.67
CA LEU A 200 3.33 8.29 -3.63
C LEU A 200 3.74 7.06 -4.45
N ARG A 201 4.94 6.52 -4.18
CA ARG A 201 5.59 5.45 -4.94
C ARG A 201 4.71 4.20 -5.05
N ASN A 202 4.78 3.49 -6.18
CA ASN A 202 4.10 2.21 -6.41
C ASN A 202 2.58 2.36 -6.34
N ASN A 203 2.03 3.11 -7.30
CA ASN A 203 0.61 3.33 -7.54
C ASN A 203 0.36 3.35 -9.06
N LEU A 204 -0.86 3.70 -9.47
CA LEU A 204 -1.29 3.88 -10.86
C LEU A 204 -1.48 5.36 -11.21
N LEU A 205 -0.79 6.28 -10.53
CA LEU A 205 -0.94 7.72 -10.73
C LEU A 205 -0.44 8.13 -12.12
N THR A 206 -1.13 9.08 -12.74
CA THR A 206 -0.95 9.50 -14.15
C THR A 206 -0.81 11.01 -14.26
N GLY A 207 -0.54 11.50 -15.47
CA GLY A 207 -0.44 12.93 -15.77
C GLY A 207 0.94 13.52 -15.45
N VAL A 208 1.05 14.84 -15.62
CA VAL A 208 2.26 15.60 -15.28
C VAL A 208 2.29 15.92 -13.78
N LEU A 209 3.49 16.04 -13.22
CA LEU A 209 3.66 16.52 -11.85
C LEU A 209 3.23 18.00 -11.77
N PRO A 210 2.34 18.38 -10.84
CA PRO A 210 1.95 19.77 -10.70
C PRO A 210 3.11 20.60 -10.15
N SER A 211 3.37 21.76 -10.78
CA SER A 211 4.42 22.69 -10.34
C SER A 211 4.16 23.24 -8.94
N SER A 212 2.91 23.17 -8.46
CA SER A 212 2.54 23.53 -7.08
C SER A 212 3.31 22.73 -6.01
N LEU A 213 3.80 21.52 -6.31
CA LEU A 213 4.68 20.77 -5.41
C LEU A 213 6.02 21.48 -5.15
N GLY A 214 6.45 22.35 -6.07
CA GLY A 214 7.61 23.23 -5.86
C GLY A 214 7.41 24.29 -4.77
N LYS A 215 6.18 24.47 -4.28
CA LYS A 215 5.90 25.36 -3.14
C LYS A 215 6.11 24.68 -1.77
N LEU A 216 6.54 23.42 -1.73
CA LEU A 216 6.75 22.62 -0.52
C LEU A 216 8.16 22.84 0.04
N THR A 217 8.41 24.04 0.55
CA THR A 217 9.75 24.49 0.96
C THR A 217 10.41 23.65 2.07
N SER A 218 9.61 22.93 2.88
CA SER A 218 10.12 22.02 3.92
C SER A 218 10.35 20.57 3.45
N LEU A 219 10.05 20.26 2.18
CA LEU A 219 10.07 18.89 1.68
C LEU A 219 11.49 18.35 1.59
N ARG A 220 11.74 17.24 2.30
CA ARG A 220 13.06 16.57 2.37
C ARG A 220 13.10 15.31 1.53
N ARG A 221 11.98 14.60 1.41
CA ARG A 221 11.87 13.35 0.66
C ARG A 221 10.64 13.36 -0.22
N LEU A 222 10.85 13.09 -1.51
CA LEU A 222 9.80 12.93 -2.50
C LEU A 222 9.97 11.59 -3.21
N SER A 223 9.04 10.67 -2.99
CA SER A 223 9.04 9.34 -3.61
C SER A 223 7.89 9.18 -4.59
N LEU A 224 8.20 9.17 -5.89
CA LEU A 224 7.24 9.12 -6.99
C LEU A 224 7.34 7.86 -7.85
N GLY A 225 8.40 7.06 -7.68
CA GLY A 225 8.70 5.95 -8.57
C GLY A 225 7.57 4.92 -8.70
N ILE A 226 7.62 4.10 -9.75
CA ILE A 226 6.66 3.04 -10.03
C ILE A 226 5.24 3.62 -10.07
N ASN A 227 5.03 4.53 -11.03
CA ASN A 227 3.74 5.15 -11.36
C ASN A 227 3.68 5.30 -12.89
N ARG A 228 2.60 5.89 -13.42
CA ARG A 228 2.38 6.14 -14.84
C ARG A 228 2.46 7.63 -15.19
N PHE A 229 3.30 8.39 -14.48
CA PHE A 229 3.50 9.81 -14.74
C PHE A 229 4.13 10.06 -16.12
N CYS A 230 3.76 11.18 -16.74
CA CYS A 230 4.30 11.66 -18.01
C CYS A 230 4.84 13.09 -17.88
N GLY A 231 5.48 13.59 -18.93
CA GLY A 231 6.09 14.93 -18.95
C GLY A 231 7.35 15.05 -18.08
N ASP A 232 8.04 16.17 -18.19
CA ASP A 232 9.27 16.42 -17.43
C ASP A 232 8.95 16.74 -15.96
N ILE A 233 9.94 16.55 -15.08
CA ILE A 233 9.84 16.99 -13.68
C ILE A 233 9.97 18.52 -13.67
N PRO A 234 8.98 19.27 -13.14
CA PRO A 234 9.03 20.73 -13.04
C PRO A 234 10.31 21.23 -12.35
N SER A 235 10.89 22.32 -12.84
CA SER A 235 12.12 22.91 -12.27
C SER A 235 11.91 23.33 -10.82
N GLU A 236 10.71 23.79 -10.47
CA GLU A 236 10.34 24.20 -9.11
C GLU A 236 10.49 23.06 -8.10
N ILE A 237 10.30 21.79 -8.51
CA ILE A 237 10.52 20.63 -7.63
C ILE A 237 12.02 20.35 -7.46
N ARG A 238 12.82 20.58 -8.50
CA ARG A 238 14.28 20.34 -8.47
C ARG A 238 15.02 21.41 -7.67
N GLU A 239 14.45 22.60 -7.58
CA GLU A 239 14.98 23.77 -6.88
C GLU A 239 14.50 23.86 -5.42
N LEU A 240 13.77 22.84 -4.93
CA LEU A 240 13.33 22.81 -3.54
C LEU A 240 14.52 22.86 -2.57
N PRO A 241 14.55 23.82 -1.64
CA PRO A 241 15.76 24.14 -0.88
C PRO A 241 16.17 23.02 0.10
N GLU A 242 15.20 22.28 0.64
CA GLU A 242 15.43 21.24 1.66
C GLU A 242 15.42 19.81 1.10
N LEU A 243 15.29 19.63 -0.22
CA LEU A 243 15.08 18.32 -0.84
C LEU A 243 16.37 17.49 -0.83
N LYS A 244 16.37 16.41 -0.03
CA LYS A 244 17.51 15.50 0.13
C LYS A 244 17.40 14.25 -0.72
N SER A 245 16.18 13.84 -1.06
CA SER A 245 15.93 12.60 -1.80
C SER A 245 14.75 12.74 -2.74
N LEU A 246 15.00 12.50 -4.02
CA LEU A 246 14.00 12.42 -5.08
C LEU A 246 14.07 11.03 -5.72
N SER A 247 13.05 10.20 -5.51
CA SER A 247 12.97 8.86 -6.10
C SER A 247 11.97 8.81 -7.25
N THR A 248 12.48 8.67 -8.46
CA THR A 248 11.72 8.69 -9.73
C THR A 248 11.92 7.39 -10.53
N LYS A 249 12.22 6.28 -9.85
CA LYS A 249 12.42 4.98 -10.53
C LYS A 249 11.19 4.60 -11.37
N ASN A 250 11.37 4.25 -12.64
CA ASN A 250 10.28 3.97 -13.58
C ASN A 250 9.29 5.15 -13.77
N TYR A 251 9.79 6.38 -13.70
CA TYR A 251 9.03 7.56 -14.11
C TYR A 251 9.02 7.64 -15.64
N GLY A 252 7.83 7.79 -16.25
CA GLY A 252 7.65 7.72 -17.70
C GLY A 252 8.16 8.94 -18.47
N GLY A 253 8.45 10.06 -17.80
CA GLY A 253 9.01 11.27 -18.39
C GLY A 253 10.54 11.32 -18.40
N LYS A 254 11.11 12.19 -19.24
CA LYS A 254 12.56 12.39 -19.32
C LYS A 254 13.04 13.14 -18.08
N ILE A 255 14.02 12.60 -17.36
CA ILE A 255 14.75 13.33 -16.32
C ILE A 255 15.84 14.14 -17.02
N ARG A 256 15.52 15.33 -17.56
CA ARG A 256 16.54 16.22 -18.13
C ARG A 256 17.39 16.82 -17.01
N ASN A 257 18.62 16.37 -16.80
CA ASN A 257 19.56 17.02 -15.86
C ASN A 257 19.83 18.45 -16.32
N SER A 258 19.82 19.42 -15.39
CA SER A 258 20.05 20.86 -15.62
C SER A 258 21.50 21.23 -15.99
N SER A 259 22.21 20.35 -16.69
CA SER A 259 23.61 20.57 -17.13
C SER A 259 23.78 20.56 -18.65
N GLN A 260 22.71 20.49 -19.43
CA GLN A 260 22.77 20.65 -20.88
C GLN A 260 22.00 21.87 -21.34
N ASN A 261 22.57 23.04 -21.08
CA ASN A 261 22.35 24.21 -21.91
C ASN A 261 23.34 24.13 -23.09
N SER A 262 22.89 23.64 -24.24
CA SER A 262 23.40 24.11 -25.54
C SER A 262 22.47 23.68 -26.68
N ARG A 263 21.78 24.69 -27.23
CA ARG A 263 21.32 24.87 -28.62
C ARG A 263 20.66 23.66 -29.30
N THR A 264 19.37 23.78 -29.59
CA THR A 264 18.83 23.42 -30.92
C THR A 264 17.53 24.18 -31.17
N ARG A 265 17.37 24.63 -32.42
CA ARG A 265 16.41 25.61 -32.93
C ARG A 265 14.95 25.17 -32.80
N GLU A 266 14.07 26.17 -32.64
CA GLU A 266 12.64 26.08 -32.90
C GLU A 266 12.38 25.60 -34.33
N ILE A 267 11.41 24.70 -34.49
CA ILE A 267 10.79 24.38 -35.78
C ILE A 267 9.37 24.94 -35.70
N GLU A 268 9.02 25.83 -36.62
CA GLU A 268 7.71 26.45 -36.72
C GLU A 268 6.63 25.47 -37.22
N PRO A 269 5.33 25.70 -36.91
CA PRO A 269 4.24 24.74 -37.16
C PRO A 269 3.85 24.55 -38.64
N SER A 270 4.57 25.12 -39.59
CA SER A 270 4.25 25.04 -41.03
C SER A 270 4.90 23.86 -41.77
N ASP A 271 5.76 23.07 -41.13
CA ASP A 271 6.53 21.99 -41.78
C ASP A 271 6.11 20.55 -41.39
N LEU A 272 4.92 20.35 -40.82
CA LEU A 272 4.40 18.99 -40.54
C LEU A 272 3.47 18.50 -41.67
N PRO A 273 3.78 17.40 -42.37
CA PRO A 273 2.83 16.78 -43.30
C PRO A 273 1.72 16.06 -42.52
N ALA A 274 0.49 16.12 -43.06
CA ALA A 274 -0.71 15.53 -42.46
C ALA A 274 -0.55 14.02 -42.15
N GLU A 275 -1.00 13.59 -40.97
CA GLU A 275 -0.93 12.20 -40.50
C GLU A 275 -1.86 11.26 -41.31
N PRO A 276 -1.42 10.05 -41.70
CA PRO A 276 -2.25 9.07 -42.37
C PRO A 276 -3.10 8.25 -41.39
N GLU A 277 -4.32 7.89 -41.80
CA GLU A 277 -5.38 7.17 -41.07
C GLU A 277 -4.98 5.84 -40.41
N THR A 278 -3.79 5.31 -40.73
CA THR A 278 -3.22 4.10 -40.12
C THR A 278 -2.83 4.28 -38.65
N GLN A 279 -2.51 5.49 -38.19
CA GLN A 279 -2.11 5.76 -36.80
C GLN A 279 -3.32 5.75 -35.83
N GLN A 280 -4.51 6.17 -36.29
CA GLN A 280 -5.74 6.16 -35.48
C GLN A 280 -6.28 4.74 -35.24
N LYS A 281 -6.06 3.83 -36.18
CA LYS A 281 -6.42 2.41 -36.01
C LYS A 281 -5.49 1.70 -35.03
N ALA A 282 -4.19 1.98 -35.09
CA ALA A 282 -3.21 1.46 -34.11
C ALA A 282 -3.51 1.92 -32.67
N ASN A 283 -3.98 3.16 -32.49
CA ASN A 283 -4.41 3.65 -31.17
C ASN A 283 -5.71 2.99 -30.68
N ARG A 284 -6.64 2.61 -31.58
CA ARG A 284 -7.84 1.85 -31.20
C ARG A 284 -7.52 0.39 -30.83
N ASP A 285 -6.59 -0.25 -31.53
CA ASP A 285 -6.18 -1.62 -31.25
C ASP A 285 -5.30 -1.71 -29.98
N ALA A 286 -4.56 -0.66 -29.64
CA ALA A 286 -3.84 -0.55 -28.36
C ALA A 286 -4.77 -0.46 -27.15
N ILE A 287 -5.94 0.18 -27.30
CA ILE A 287 -6.95 0.31 -26.22
C ILE A 287 -7.67 -1.02 -25.95
N ALA A 288 -7.76 -1.91 -26.94
CA ALA A 288 -8.46 -3.20 -26.80
C ALA A 288 -7.58 -4.34 -26.21
N THR A 289 -6.25 -4.19 -26.18
CA THR A 289 -5.32 -5.29 -25.88
C THR A 289 -4.90 -5.37 -24.39
N GLU A 290 -5.23 -4.39 -23.53
CA GLU A 290 -4.73 -4.34 -22.15
C GLU A 290 -5.71 -4.82 -21.06
N PHE A 291 -6.56 -5.80 -21.38
CA PHE A 291 -7.19 -6.63 -20.34
C PHE A 291 -6.33 -7.88 -20.09
N PHE A 292 -5.93 -8.05 -18.81
CA PHE A 292 -5.25 -9.22 -18.20
C PHE A 292 -3.73 -9.35 -18.41
N THR A 293 -2.92 -8.90 -17.45
CA THR A 293 -1.69 -9.63 -17.07
C THR A 293 -1.23 -9.32 -15.64
N TYR A 294 -1.21 -10.33 -14.77
CA TYR A 294 -0.57 -10.34 -13.45
C TYR A 294 0.90 -10.80 -13.58
N ILE A 295 1.84 -10.17 -12.87
CA ILE A 295 3.29 -10.52 -12.90
C ILE A 295 3.72 -11.06 -11.53
N LEU A 296 4.21 -12.31 -11.49
CA LEU A 296 4.98 -12.86 -10.39
C LEU A 296 6.48 -12.66 -10.66
N LYS A 297 7.20 -12.07 -9.70
CA LYS A 297 8.62 -11.74 -9.81
C LYS A 297 9.43 -12.70 -8.92
N LEU A 298 10.22 -13.59 -9.53
CA LEU A 298 11.25 -14.36 -8.85
C LEU A 298 12.64 -13.87 -9.29
N GLU A 299 13.54 -13.73 -8.31
CA GLU A 299 14.92 -13.27 -8.54
C GLU A 299 15.70 -14.33 -9.33
N GLY A 300 16.06 -14.01 -10.57
CA GLY A 300 16.90 -14.87 -11.40
C GLY A 300 16.56 -14.97 -12.89
N GLY A 301 15.65 -14.15 -13.41
CA GLY A 301 15.39 -14.07 -14.86
C GLY A 301 13.97 -13.58 -15.14
N LEU A 302 13.82 -12.62 -16.05
CA LEU A 302 12.49 -12.19 -16.53
C LEU A 302 11.88 -13.31 -17.37
N PHE A 303 10.65 -13.71 -17.05
CA PHE A 303 9.81 -14.54 -17.90
C PHE A 303 8.65 -13.67 -18.41
N TYR A 304 8.46 -13.68 -19.72
CA TYR A 304 7.31 -13.08 -20.39
C TYR A 304 6.41 -14.21 -20.88
N VAL A 305 5.13 -14.13 -20.53
CA VAL A 305 4.07 -14.85 -21.25
C VAL A 305 3.08 -13.77 -21.67
N GLY A 306 3.24 -13.26 -22.88
CA GLY A 306 2.25 -12.42 -23.53
C GLY A 306 1.41 -13.28 -24.46
N GLN A 307 0.08 -13.23 -24.32
CA GLN A 307 -0.80 -13.70 -25.38
C GLN A 307 -0.83 -12.64 -26.47
N THR A 308 -0.01 -12.83 -27.50
CA THR A 308 -0.29 -12.25 -28.81
C THR A 308 -0.62 -13.38 -29.79
N ARG A 309 -1.56 -13.10 -30.70
CA ARG A 309 -2.01 -14.05 -31.74
C ARG A 309 -0.83 -14.57 -32.58
N GLU A 310 0.18 -13.72 -32.77
CA GLU A 310 1.44 -14.01 -33.46
C GLU A 310 2.31 -15.06 -32.73
N LEU A 311 2.34 -15.04 -31.40
CA LEU A 311 3.07 -16.04 -30.60
C LEU A 311 2.34 -17.39 -30.61
N ARG A 312 1.00 -17.37 -30.64
CA ARG A 312 0.15 -18.56 -30.73
C ARG A 312 0.33 -19.28 -32.07
N GLU A 313 0.42 -18.52 -33.17
CA GLU A 313 0.65 -19.09 -34.50
C GLU A 313 2.06 -19.69 -34.62
N ARG A 314 3.10 -19.03 -34.07
CA ARG A 314 4.46 -19.60 -34.04
C ARG A 314 4.63 -20.78 -33.07
N LEU A 315 3.88 -20.83 -31.96
CA LEU A 315 3.88 -21.96 -31.02
C LEU A 315 3.13 -23.18 -31.55
N MET A 316 2.08 -22.99 -32.36
CA MET A 316 1.33 -24.10 -32.97
C MET A 316 2.14 -24.85 -34.04
N GLU A 317 3.13 -24.20 -34.66
CA GLU A 317 4.02 -24.86 -35.63
C GLU A 317 5.04 -25.81 -34.97
N HIS A 318 5.37 -25.64 -33.68
CA HIS A 318 6.38 -26.45 -32.99
C HIS A 318 5.78 -27.09 -31.73
N ARG A 319 5.21 -28.29 -31.88
CA ARG A 319 4.83 -29.14 -30.73
C ARG A 319 6.09 -29.54 -29.96
N ASP A 320 6.19 -29.07 -28.71
CA ASP A 320 7.20 -29.39 -27.70
C ASP A 320 8.67 -29.26 -28.14
N GLY A 321 9.37 -28.23 -27.66
CA GLY A 321 10.81 -28.11 -27.92
C GLY A 321 11.50 -26.91 -27.27
N LEU A 322 12.80 -27.08 -27.02
CA LEU A 322 13.70 -26.02 -26.55
C LEU A 322 13.81 -24.91 -27.62
N VAL A 323 13.51 -23.67 -27.25
CA VAL A 323 13.79 -22.52 -28.11
C VAL A 323 15.07 -21.84 -27.63
N LYS A 324 16.04 -21.72 -28.54
CA LYS A 324 17.29 -20.98 -28.30
C LYS A 324 17.06 -19.52 -28.64
N THR A 325 17.12 -18.64 -27.65
CA THR A 325 16.98 -17.20 -27.89
C THR A 325 18.32 -16.64 -28.38
N THR A 326 18.39 -16.19 -29.64
CA THR A 326 19.57 -15.52 -30.18
C THR A 326 19.44 -14.00 -30.05
N SER A 327 19.77 -13.46 -28.88
CA SER A 327 20.29 -12.08 -28.79
C SER A 327 21.19 -11.93 -27.56
N GLY A 328 22.50 -11.80 -27.79
CA GLY A 328 23.50 -11.53 -26.75
C GLY A 328 24.46 -12.70 -26.46
N LYS A 329 25.68 -12.37 -26.00
CA LYS A 329 26.87 -13.23 -25.87
C LYS A 329 26.74 -14.45 -24.91
N ASN A 330 25.54 -14.84 -24.50
CA ASN A 330 25.27 -16.07 -23.73
C ASN A 330 23.90 -16.64 -24.10
N PRO A 331 23.80 -17.66 -24.98
CA PRO A 331 22.53 -18.29 -25.29
C PRO A 331 22.02 -19.06 -24.05
N ARG A 332 20.82 -18.72 -23.58
CA ARG A 332 20.09 -19.50 -22.57
C ARG A 332 19.05 -20.37 -23.24
N LEU A 333 18.92 -21.60 -22.76
CA LEU A 333 17.90 -22.55 -23.20
C LEU A 333 16.68 -22.36 -22.31
N VAL A 334 15.52 -22.06 -22.91
CA VAL A 334 14.27 -21.92 -22.17
C VAL A 334 13.33 -23.04 -22.58
N TRP A 335 12.72 -23.69 -21.58
CA TRP A 335 11.75 -24.75 -21.78
C TRP A 335 10.35 -24.22 -21.51
N PHE A 336 9.43 -24.47 -22.44
CA PHE A 336 8.03 -24.12 -22.29
C PHE A 336 7.22 -25.39 -22.49
N THR A 337 6.24 -25.63 -21.64
CA THR A 337 5.23 -26.67 -21.83
C THR A 337 3.88 -26.11 -21.37
N THR A 338 2.81 -26.53 -22.03
CA THR A 338 1.44 -26.21 -21.62
C THR A 338 0.86 -27.43 -20.92
N VAL A 339 0.33 -27.24 -19.73
CA VAL A 339 -0.29 -28.30 -18.94
C VAL A 339 -1.79 -28.05 -18.97
N SER A 340 -2.54 -28.97 -19.56
CA SER A 340 -4.00 -28.84 -19.78
C SER A 340 -4.83 -29.78 -18.91
N SER A 341 -4.19 -30.64 -18.11
CA SER A 341 -4.87 -31.54 -17.18
C SER A 341 -4.02 -31.88 -15.95
N ARG A 342 -4.69 -32.31 -14.88
CA ARG A 342 -4.05 -32.72 -13.61
C ARG A 342 -3.08 -33.89 -13.80
N GLU A 343 -3.40 -34.84 -14.68
CA GLU A 343 -2.51 -35.95 -15.03
C GLU A 343 -1.24 -35.49 -15.76
N GLN A 344 -1.34 -34.49 -16.65
CA GLN A 344 -0.17 -33.91 -17.33
C GLN A 344 0.72 -33.14 -16.33
N SER A 345 0.13 -32.51 -15.32
CA SER A 345 0.87 -31.85 -14.23
C SER A 345 1.68 -32.86 -13.41
N LEU A 346 1.04 -33.96 -13.00
CA LEU A 346 1.69 -35.03 -12.22
C LEU A 346 2.80 -35.74 -13.02
N ALA A 347 2.59 -35.94 -14.33
CA ALA A 347 3.60 -36.49 -15.21
C ALA A 347 4.81 -35.54 -15.38
N LEU A 348 4.57 -34.24 -15.49
CA LEU A 348 5.61 -33.21 -15.56
C LEU A 348 6.41 -33.15 -14.25
N GLU A 349 5.70 -33.19 -13.11
CA GLU A 349 6.30 -33.21 -11.78
C GLU A 349 7.19 -34.44 -11.57
N SER A 350 6.72 -35.63 -11.98
CA SER A 350 7.50 -36.87 -11.93
C SER A 350 8.75 -36.83 -12.85
N LYS A 351 8.67 -36.13 -13.98
CA LYS A 351 9.79 -35.95 -14.93
C LYS A 351 10.81 -34.93 -14.42
N LEU A 352 10.36 -33.84 -13.81
CA LEU A 352 11.19 -32.87 -13.11
C LEU A 352 11.89 -33.51 -11.91
N TYR A 353 11.19 -34.35 -11.13
CA TYR A 353 11.75 -35.10 -10.00
C TYR A 353 12.89 -36.04 -10.41
N ARG A 354 12.83 -36.66 -11.59
CA ARG A 354 13.93 -37.51 -12.12
C ARG A 354 15.14 -36.71 -12.59
N LEU A 355 14.94 -35.51 -13.15
CA LEU A 355 16.02 -34.56 -13.47
C LEU A 355 16.67 -33.97 -12.21
N ASN A 356 15.98 -34.02 -11.07
CA ASN A 356 16.30 -33.40 -9.78
C ASN A 356 17.34 -34.14 -8.90
N LYS A 357 18.03 -35.17 -9.42
CA LYS A 357 19.11 -35.83 -8.64
C LYS A 357 20.36 -34.95 -8.41
N ARG A 358 20.40 -33.71 -8.90
CA ARG A 358 21.60 -32.84 -8.88
C ARG A 358 21.55 -31.61 -7.96
N ASN A 359 20.42 -31.16 -7.39
CA ASN A 359 20.47 -30.08 -6.37
C ASN A 359 19.20 -29.95 -5.47
N PRO A 360 19.18 -30.54 -4.25
CA PRO A 360 17.96 -30.71 -3.44
C PRO A 360 17.44 -29.50 -2.62
N ARG A 361 18.15 -28.36 -2.58
CA ARG A 361 17.82 -27.26 -1.63
C ARG A 361 16.88 -26.19 -2.19
N ASP A 362 16.96 -25.87 -3.48
CA ASP A 362 16.16 -24.79 -4.06
C ASP A 362 14.72 -25.21 -4.39
N ILE A 363 14.48 -26.51 -4.55
CA ILE A 363 13.18 -27.01 -5.02
C ILE A 363 12.21 -27.34 -3.88
N ARG A 364 12.67 -27.65 -2.66
CA ARG A 364 11.75 -27.72 -1.49
C ARG A 364 11.07 -26.39 -1.19
N ARG A 365 11.70 -25.29 -1.63
CA ARG A 365 11.15 -23.94 -1.57
C ARG A 365 10.15 -23.71 -2.71
N MET A 366 10.47 -24.20 -3.90
CA MET A 366 9.67 -24.02 -5.12
C MET A 366 8.39 -24.88 -5.14
N VAL A 367 8.44 -26.12 -4.65
CA VAL A 367 7.27 -27.02 -4.56
C VAL A 367 6.28 -26.55 -3.51
N ARG A 368 6.75 -26.03 -2.36
CA ARG A 368 5.85 -25.39 -1.38
C ARG A 368 5.14 -24.19 -1.98
N SER A 369 5.88 -23.32 -2.66
CA SER A 369 5.30 -22.17 -3.36
C SER A 369 4.34 -22.54 -4.50
N PHE A 370 4.38 -23.78 -5.02
CA PHE A 370 3.45 -24.26 -6.04
C PHE A 370 2.23 -24.96 -5.42
N GLN A 371 2.40 -25.69 -4.32
CA GLN A 371 1.29 -26.28 -3.55
C GLN A 371 0.42 -25.20 -2.90
N ASP A 372 1.04 -24.15 -2.34
CA ASP A 372 0.33 -23.00 -1.78
C ASP A 372 -0.50 -22.26 -2.87
N LEU A 373 -0.01 -22.24 -4.12
CA LEU A 373 -0.69 -21.60 -5.25
C LEU A 373 -1.84 -22.45 -5.83
N VAL A 374 -1.77 -23.78 -5.69
CA VAL A 374 -2.81 -24.72 -6.14
C VAL A 374 -3.92 -24.87 -5.10
N GLU A 375 -3.62 -24.73 -3.80
CA GLU A 375 -4.64 -24.65 -2.75
C GLU A 375 -5.39 -23.30 -2.73
N GLU A 376 -4.78 -22.21 -3.22
CA GLU A 376 -5.46 -20.91 -3.42
C GLU A 376 -6.35 -20.85 -4.68
N LEU A 377 -6.23 -21.82 -5.58
CA LEU A 377 -7.04 -21.92 -6.80
C LEU A 377 -7.98 -23.12 -6.72
N ASP A 378 -8.99 -23.00 -5.85
CA ASP A 378 -10.16 -23.87 -5.81
C ASP A 378 -10.97 -23.70 -7.12
N PHE A 379 -10.64 -24.49 -8.14
CA PHE A 379 -11.53 -24.77 -9.25
C PHE A 379 -12.17 -26.13 -8.96
N GLY A 380 -13.48 -26.14 -8.71
CA GLY A 380 -14.29 -27.35 -8.55
C GLY A 380 -14.19 -28.31 -9.73
#